data_AF-A0A1Z4LJR8-F1
#
_entry.id   AF-A0A1Z4LJR8-F1
#
_cell.length_a   1.000
_cell.length_b   1.000
_cell.length_c   1.000
_cell.angle_alpha   90.00
_cell.angle_beta   90.00
_cell.angle_gamma   90.00
#
_symmetry.space_group_name_H-M   'P 1'
#
loop_
_entity.id
_entity.type
_entity.pdbx_description
1 polymer ?
#
loop_
_entity_poly.entity_id
_entity_poly.type
_entity_poly.pdbx_seq_one_letter_code
_entity_poly.pdbx_strand_id
1 'polypeptide(L)'
;MRCSWYKQEKHCSDAKVFKGVGSGVYEIVKRYDTDTYRVVYAVKIGGNVYVLHAFQKKSKQGIKTPQADIDLIKQRYKDALEREQQA
;
A
#
# COMPACT_ATOMS: atom_id res chain seq x y z
N MET A 1 -42.35 -1.93 -15.82
CA MET A 1 -40.98 -2.30 -16.25
C MET A 1 -40.12 -2.43 -15.01
N ARG A 2 -39.49 -3.60 -14.84
CA ARG A 2 -39.00 -4.13 -13.56
C ARG A 2 -37.64 -3.51 -13.23
N CYS A 3 -37.56 -2.82 -12.09
CA CYS A 3 -36.28 -2.48 -11.46
C CYS A 3 -35.42 -3.73 -11.33
N SER A 4 -34.14 -3.65 -11.72
CA SER A 4 -33.14 -4.65 -11.39
C SER A 4 -31.94 -3.97 -10.73
N TRP A 5 -32.09 -3.78 -9.42
CA TRP A 5 -30.99 -3.58 -8.50
C TRP A 5 -30.27 -4.93 -8.34
N TYR A 6 -29.02 -5.05 -8.78
CA TYR A 6 -27.94 -5.77 -8.06
C TYR A 6 -26.68 -5.88 -8.93
N LYS A 7 -25.65 -5.06 -8.70
CA LYS A 7 -24.26 -5.58 -8.73
C LYS A 7 -23.27 -4.67 -8.01
N GLN A 8 -22.94 -5.14 -6.81
CA GLN A 8 -21.67 -4.97 -6.10
C GLN A 8 -21.37 -3.58 -5.51
N GLU A 9 -21.84 -3.44 -4.26
CA GLU A 9 -21.11 -2.83 -3.16
C GLU A 9 -19.63 -3.24 -3.19
N LYS A 10 -18.80 -2.46 -3.90
CA LYS A 10 -17.36 -2.47 -3.68
C LYS A 10 -17.11 -1.64 -2.42
N HIS A 11 -17.27 -2.26 -1.25
CA HIS A 11 -16.45 -1.89 -0.10
C HIS A 11 -15.01 -2.22 -0.48
N CYS A 12 -14.37 -1.24 -1.12
CA CYS A 12 -13.07 -1.36 -1.76
C CYS A 12 -12.05 -1.69 -0.68
N SER A 13 -11.46 -2.87 -0.78
CA SER A 13 -10.28 -3.26 -0.02
C SER A 13 -9.16 -2.28 -0.35
N ASP A 14 -9.08 -1.20 0.44
CA ASP A 14 -8.06 -0.15 0.31
C ASP A 14 -6.64 -0.72 0.53
N ALA A 15 -6.51 -1.94 1.08
CA ALA A 15 -5.25 -2.65 1.21
C ALA A 15 -5.08 -3.71 0.11
N LYS A 16 -4.01 -3.58 -0.67
CA LYS A 16 -3.56 -4.52 -1.69
C LYS A 16 -2.25 -5.16 -1.26
N VAL A 17 -2.04 -6.44 -1.54
CA VAL A 17 -0.73 -7.06 -1.32
C VAL A 17 0.23 -6.57 -2.39
N PHE A 18 1.36 -6.00 -1.96
CA PHE A 18 2.40 -5.52 -2.86
C PHE A 18 3.32 -6.67 -3.25
N LYS A 19 3.29 -7.06 -4.53
CA LYS A 19 4.12 -8.14 -5.07
C LYS A 19 5.45 -7.56 -5.55
N GLY A 20 6.58 -8.19 -5.19
CA GLY A 20 7.90 -7.90 -5.77
C GLY A 20 8.96 -7.28 -4.86
N VAL A 21 8.68 -7.05 -3.57
CA VAL A 21 9.68 -6.59 -2.58
C VAL A 21 9.94 -7.62 -1.48
N GLY A 22 8.90 -8.33 -1.03
CA GLY A 22 9.01 -9.38 -0.01
C GLY A 22 7.65 -10.00 0.30
N SER A 23 7.63 -11.07 1.10
CA SER A 23 6.38 -11.62 1.64
C SER A 23 5.81 -10.68 2.71
N GLY A 24 4.51 -10.42 2.68
CA GLY A 24 3.84 -9.65 3.72
C GLY A 24 3.93 -8.12 3.61
N VAL A 25 4.28 -7.58 2.43
CA VAL A 25 4.17 -6.14 2.14
C VAL A 25 2.77 -5.81 1.65
N TYR A 26 2.15 -4.79 2.24
CA TYR A 26 0.82 -4.29 1.95
C TYR A 26 0.91 -2.84 1.47
N GLU A 27 0.23 -2.55 0.37
CA GLU A 27 -0.03 -1.22 -0.15
C GLU A 27 -1.43 -0.80 0.25
N ILE A 28 -1.54 0.18 1.14
CA ILE A 28 -2.81 0.75 1.60
C ILE A 28 -3.04 2.07 0.88
N VAL A 29 -4.04 2.11 0.01
CA VAL A 29 -4.41 3.26 -0.80
C VAL A 29 -5.73 3.81 -0.28
N LYS A 30 -5.68 4.95 0.42
CA LYS A 30 -6.89 5.64 0.88
C LYS A 30 -7.15 6.88 0.04
N ARG A 31 -8.37 7.00 -0.49
CA ARG A 31 -8.85 8.22 -1.14
C ARG A 31 -9.38 9.20 -0.08
N TYR A 32 -8.90 10.44 -0.11
CA TYR A 32 -9.51 11.55 0.62
C TYR A 32 -10.41 12.35 -0.35
N ASP A 33 -11.52 12.91 0.15
CA ASP A 33 -12.61 13.49 -0.68
C ASP A 33 -12.14 14.57 -1.67
N THR A 34 -11.02 15.24 -1.41
CA THR A 34 -10.49 16.36 -2.20
C THR A 34 -9.24 16.00 -3.01
N ASP A 35 -9.33 14.96 -3.85
CA ASP A 35 -8.34 14.57 -4.87
C ASP A 35 -7.03 13.93 -4.42
N THR A 36 -6.89 13.63 -3.13
CA THR A 36 -5.62 13.14 -2.59
C THR A 36 -5.68 11.66 -2.24
N TYR A 37 -4.83 10.86 -2.89
CA TYR A 37 -4.59 9.47 -2.48
C TYR A 37 -3.40 9.42 -1.52
N ARG A 38 -3.56 8.77 -0.37
CA ARG A 38 -2.44 8.42 0.52
C ARG A 38 -2.13 6.95 0.29
N VAL A 39 -0.90 6.67 -0.15
CA VAL A 39 -0.42 5.31 -0.34
C VAL A 39 0.56 5.01 0.78
N VAL A 40 0.31 3.93 1.52
CA VAL A 40 1.15 3.47 2.62
C VAL A 40 1.66 2.07 2.33
N TYR A 41 2.96 1.90 2.30
CA TYR A 41 3.61 0.59 2.23
C TYR A 41 3.93 0.13 3.64
N ALA A 42 3.32 -0.97 4.07
CA ALA A 42 3.52 -1.57 5.37
C ALA A 42 4.00 -3.02 5.22
N VAL A 43 4.87 -3.50 6.10
CA VAL A 43 5.28 -4.90 6.18
C VAL A 43 4.98 -5.44 7.56
N LYS A 44 4.43 -6.65 7.64
CA LYS A 44 4.37 -7.41 8.90
C LYS A 44 5.60 -8.31 9.00
N ILE A 45 6.46 -8.07 9.99
CA ILE A 45 7.63 -8.90 10.29
C ILE A 45 7.41 -9.42 11.72
N GLY A 46 7.39 -10.75 11.88
CA GLY A 46 7.08 -11.37 13.17
C GLY A 46 5.72 -10.92 13.73
N GLY A 47 5.76 -10.32 14.93
CA GLY A 47 4.60 -9.74 15.61
C GLY A 47 4.35 -8.26 15.30
N ASN A 48 5.30 -7.58 14.66
CA ASN A 48 5.32 -6.14 14.50
C ASN A 48 4.90 -5.70 13.08
N VAL A 49 4.31 -4.50 12.97
CA VAL A 49 3.96 -3.88 11.69
C VAL A 49 4.82 -2.65 11.47
N TYR A 50 5.60 -2.66 10.39
CA TYR A 50 6.48 -1.57 10.00
C TYR A 50 5.88 -0.80 8.84
N VAL A 51 5.75 0.52 9.00
CA VAL A 51 5.39 1.42 7.91
C VAL A 51 6.66 1.86 7.20
N LEU A 52 6.88 1.34 5.98
CA LEU A 52 8.08 1.61 5.18
C LEU A 52 8.00 2.99 4.51
N HIS A 53 6.85 3.34 3.97
CA HIS A 53 6.69 4.63 3.31
C HIS A 53 5.23 5.04 3.24
N ALA A 54 4.96 6.33 3.40
CA ALA A 54 3.66 6.93 3.18
C ALA A 54 3.83 8.17 2.33
N PHE A 55 3.11 8.26 1.21
CA PHE A 55 3.19 9.42 0.33
C PHE A 55 1.83 9.78 -0.27
N GLN A 56 1.77 11.04 -0.71
CA GLN A 56 0.62 11.60 -1.38
C GLN A 56 0.73 11.34 -2.88
N LYS A 57 -0.12 10.48 -3.42
CA LYS A 57 -0.20 10.25 -4.85
C LYS A 57 -0.98 11.40 -5.51
N LYS A 58 -0.28 12.20 -6.32
CA LYS A 58 -0.79 13.43 -6.96
C LYS A 58 -1.66 13.19 -8.20
N SER A 59 -1.65 11.99 -8.79
CA SER A 59 -2.44 11.69 -10.00
C SER A 59 -3.16 10.35 -9.90
N LYS A 60 -4.42 10.32 -10.36
CA LYS A 60 -5.25 9.10 -10.43
C LYS A 60 -4.79 8.14 -11.54
N GLN A 61 -4.11 8.66 -12.57
CA GLN A 61 -3.75 7.93 -13.79
C GLN A 61 -2.31 7.36 -13.78
N GLY A 62 -1.44 7.88 -12.90
CA GLY A 62 -0.11 7.31 -12.67
C GLY A 62 -0.19 6.03 -11.85
N ILE A 63 -0.62 4.92 -12.46
CA ILE A 63 -0.74 3.62 -11.77
C ILE A 63 0.63 3.08 -11.35
N LYS A 64 1.70 3.46 -12.05
CA LYS A 64 3.06 3.03 -11.74
C LYS A 64 3.65 3.87 -10.60
N THR A 65 4.01 3.19 -9.52
CA THR A 65 4.90 3.74 -8.50
C THR A 65 6.23 4.10 -9.16
N PRO A 66 6.75 5.33 -8.97
CA PRO A 66 8.07 5.71 -9.46
C PRO A 66 9.13 4.71 -9.03
N GLN A 67 10.10 4.42 -9.89
CA GLN A 67 11.17 3.46 -9.58
C GLN A 67 11.96 3.88 -8.33
N ALA A 68 12.16 5.18 -8.13
CA ALA A 68 12.82 5.72 -6.93
C ALA A 68 12.08 5.36 -5.63
N ASP A 69 10.74 5.40 -5.63
CA ASP A 69 9.96 5.01 -4.45
C ASP A 69 10.04 3.50 -4.20
N ILE A 70 10.05 2.69 -5.28
CA ILE A 70 10.24 1.23 -5.18
C ILE A 70 11.61 0.91 -4.56
N ASP A 71 12.66 1.58 -5.01
CA ASP A 71 14.01 1.35 -4.52
C ASP A 71 14.16 1.78 -3.05
N LEU A 72 13.52 2.90 -2.67
CA LEU A 72 13.44 3.36 -1.29
C LEU A 72 12.69 2.38 -0.37
N ILE A 73 11.58 1.81 -0.84
CA ILE A 73 10.83 0.79 -0.09
C ILE A 73 11.68 -0.46 0.11
N LYS A 74 12.43 -0.89 -0.92
CA LYS A 74 13.35 -2.04 -0.81
C LYS A 74 14.45 -1.80 0.22
N GLN A 75 15.06 -0.61 0.21
CA GLN A 75 16.07 -0.24 1.20
C GLN A 75 15.48 -0.29 2.62
N ARG A 76 14.36 0.39 2.86
CA ARG A 76 13.70 0.40 4.17
C ARG A 76 13.20 -0.95 4.63
N TYR A 77 12.82 -1.83 3.70
CA TYR A 77 12.45 -3.20 4.03
C TYR A 77 13.64 -3.98 4.61
N LYS A 78 14.85 -3.81 4.06
CA LYS A 78 16.07 -4.40 4.63
C LYS A 78 16.34 -3.84 6.02
N ASP A 79 16.27 -2.53 6.18
CA ASP A 79 16.47 -1.88 7.49
C ASP A 79 15.45 -2.39 8.53
N ALA A 80 14.20 -2.61 8.12
CA ALA A 80 13.16 -3.15 8.99
C ALA A 80 13.45 -4.60 9.42
N LEU A 81 13.98 -5.43 8.51
CA LEU A 81 14.41 -6.79 8.84
C LEU A 81 15.60 -6.79 9.81
N GLU A 82 16.59 -5.93 9.60
CA GLU A 82 17.74 -5.81 10.50
C GLU A 82 17.30 -5.35 11.90
N ARG A 83 16.35 -4.42 11.97
CA ARG A 83 15.78 -3.94 13.24
C ARG A 83 15.04 -5.03 14.01
N GLU A 84 14.27 -5.87 13.33
CA GLU A 84 13.60 -7.02 13.98
C GLU A 84 14.61 -8.09 14.40
N GLN A 85 15.70 -8.29 13.65
CA GLN A 85 16.77 -9.22 14.06
C GLN A 85 17.58 -8.74 15.27
N GLN A 86 17.62 -7.43 15.51
CA GLN A 86 18.30 -6.82 16.65
C GLN A 86 17.40 -6.68 17.90
N ALA A 87 16.11 -6.99 17.78
CA ALA A 87 15.12 -6.92 18.87
C ALA A 87 14.91 -8.29 19.53
#